data_AF-A0A699LGE4-F1
#
_entry.id   AF-A0A699LGE4-F1
#
_cell.length_a   1.000
_cell.length_b   1.000
_cell.length_c   1.000
_cell.angle_alpha   90.00
_cell.angle_beta   90.00
_cell.angle_gamma   90.00
#
_symmetry.space_group_name_H-M   'P 1'
#
loop_
_entity.id
_entity.type
_entity.pdbx_description
1 polymer ?
#
loop_
_entity_poly.entity_id
_entity_poly.type
_entity_poly.pdbx_seq_one_letter_code
_entity_poly.pdbx_strand_id
1 'polypeptide(L)'
;RSWFLRYIDTRQNGDALRKYILSGPYKPTTVLVQAVAATDDSSAILEHTTVETPMNMSSENKAHFKVEKEAIHLILTGIGDEIYSTVDASQTA
;
A
#
# COMPACT_ATOMS: atom_id res chain seq x y z
N ARG A 1 -11.54 -17.86 -7.93
CA ARG A 1 -10.15 -17.53 -7.52
C ARG A 1 -9.40 -17.15 -8.78
N SER A 2 -8.79 -15.95 -8.87
CA SER A 2 -8.07 -15.54 -10.09
C SER A 2 -6.83 -16.41 -10.31
N TRP A 3 -6.36 -16.52 -11.55
CA TRP A 3 -5.16 -17.29 -11.88
C TRP A 3 -3.91 -16.73 -11.19
N PHE A 4 -3.83 -15.40 -11.08
CA PHE A 4 -2.82 -14.69 -10.31
C PHE A 4 -2.77 -15.12 -8.83
N LEU A 5 -3.92 -15.25 -8.17
CA LEU A 5 -3.96 -15.75 -6.79
C LEU A 5 -3.45 -17.19 -6.71
N ARG A 6 -3.88 -18.08 -7.63
CA ARG A 6 -3.38 -19.47 -7.69
C ARG A 6 -1.85 -19.53 -7.84
N TYR A 7 -1.28 -18.64 -8.65
CA TYR A 7 0.17 -18.57 -8.82
C TYR A 7 0.87 -18.11 -7.53
N ILE A 8 0.34 -17.09 -6.85
CA ILE A 8 0.87 -16.64 -5.55
C ILE A 8 0.84 -17.78 -4.54
N ASP A 9 -0.24 -18.57 -4.49
CA ASP A 9 -0.37 -19.70 -3.57
C ASP A 9 0.69 -20.79 -3.77
N THR A 10 1.33 -20.84 -4.95
CA THR A 10 2.41 -21.80 -5.25
C THR A 10 3.82 -21.30 -4.90
N ARG A 11 4.00 -20.01 -4.59
CA ARG A 11 5.30 -19.44 -4.22
C ARG A 11 5.58 -19.67 -2.73
N GLN A 12 6.85 -19.85 -2.36
CA GLN A 12 7.29 -20.02 -0.96
C GLN A 12 6.90 -18.85 -0.04
N ASN A 13 6.78 -17.63 -0.58
CA ASN A 13 6.32 -16.42 0.10
C ASN A 13 4.83 -16.10 -0.20
N GLY A 14 4.07 -17.07 -0.69
CA GLY A 14 2.69 -16.90 -1.16
C GLY A 14 1.74 -16.34 -0.10
N ASP A 15 1.79 -16.85 1.12
CA ASP A 15 0.96 -16.36 2.23
C ASP A 15 1.28 -14.90 2.59
N ALA A 16 2.56 -14.52 2.56
CA ALA A 16 2.99 -13.15 2.82
C ALA A 16 2.47 -12.21 1.73
N LEU A 17 2.63 -12.58 0.45
CA LEU A 17 2.12 -11.82 -0.69
C LEU A 17 0.60 -11.70 -0.65
N ARG A 18 -0.11 -12.79 -0.35
CA ARG A 18 -1.58 -12.80 -0.25
C ARG A 18 -2.07 -11.92 0.90
N LYS A 19 -1.46 -12.03 2.07
CA LYS A 19 -1.75 -11.16 3.22
C LYS A 19 -1.54 -9.71 2.85
N TYR A 20 -0.43 -9.40 2.19
CA TYR A 20 -0.04 -8.04 1.80
C TYR A 20 -0.97 -7.43 0.74
N ILE A 21 -1.42 -8.21 -0.25
CA ILE A 21 -2.42 -7.78 -1.24
C ILE A 21 -3.77 -7.48 -0.57
N LEU A 22 -4.19 -8.32 0.39
CA LEU A 22 -5.48 -8.19 1.05
C LEU A 22 -5.50 -7.10 2.13
N SER A 23 -4.41 -6.95 2.89
CA SER A 23 -4.29 -5.94 3.94
C SER A 23 -3.91 -4.56 3.40
N GLY A 24 -3.39 -4.52 2.16
CA GLY A 24 -2.73 -3.34 1.63
C GLY A 24 -1.34 -3.14 2.27
N PRO A 25 -0.48 -2.35 1.60
CA PRO A 25 0.88 -2.09 2.07
C PRO A 25 0.94 -1.18 3.29
N TYR A 26 -0.09 -0.36 3.51
CA TYR A 26 -0.07 0.71 4.49
C TYR A 26 -0.87 0.38 5.75
N LYS A 27 -0.24 0.55 6.91
CA LYS A 27 -0.95 0.62 8.19
C LYS A 27 -1.36 2.08 8.44
N PRO A 28 -2.65 2.38 8.60
CA PRO A 28 -3.10 3.73 8.95
C PRO A 28 -2.39 4.21 10.21
N THR A 29 -1.67 5.33 10.10
CA THR A 29 -1.04 5.96 11.26
C THR A 29 -2.03 6.93 11.88
N THR A 30 -2.11 6.94 13.20
CA THR A 30 -2.99 7.84 13.93
C THR A 30 -2.23 9.13 14.20
N VAL A 31 -2.69 10.25 13.63
CA VAL A 31 -2.06 11.56 13.87
C VAL A 31 -2.91 12.33 14.88
N LEU A 32 -2.24 12.84 15.91
CA LEU A 32 -2.84 13.63 16.97
C LEU A 32 -2.73 15.10 16.59
N VAL A 33 -3.87 15.78 16.38
CA VAL A 33 -3.92 17.20 16.08
C VAL A 33 -4.00 17.98 17.39
N GLN A 34 -2.99 18.81 17.65
CA GLN A 34 -2.87 19.58 18.90
C GLN A 34 -3.84 20.77 18.94
N ALA A 35 -4.43 21.02 20.10
CA ALA A 35 -5.37 22.12 20.31
C ALA A 35 -4.68 23.48 20.29
N VAL A 36 -5.38 24.48 19.73
CA VAL A 36 -5.00 25.89 19.79
C VAL A 36 -5.98 26.60 20.72
N ALA A 37 -5.43 27.25 21.75
CA ALA A 37 -6.21 28.04 22.69
C ALA A 37 -6.81 29.27 21.99
N ALA A 38 -8.11 29.49 22.17
CA ALA A 38 -8.80 30.66 21.66
C ALA A 38 -8.28 31.94 22.34
N THR A 39 -8.05 33.00 21.56
CA THR A 39 -7.83 34.35 22.08
C THR A 39 -9.03 35.21 21.71
N ASP A 40 -9.82 35.55 22.74
CA ASP A 40 -11.00 36.42 22.87
C ASP A 40 -12.15 36.39 21.83
N ASP A 41 -11.90 36.16 20.53
CA ASP A 41 -12.95 36.19 19.47
C ASP A 41 -12.97 34.93 18.56
N SER A 42 -12.08 33.95 18.76
CA SER A 42 -11.94 32.77 17.88
C SER A 42 -12.46 31.47 18.50
N SER A 43 -12.99 30.55 17.68
CA SER A 43 -13.42 29.20 18.12
C SER A 43 -12.22 28.35 18.58
N ALA A 44 -12.27 27.80 19.80
CA ALA A 44 -11.25 26.90 20.31
C ALA A 44 -11.27 25.56 19.57
N ILE A 45 -10.13 25.18 18.98
CA ILE A 45 -9.98 23.87 18.32
C ILE A 45 -9.63 22.84 19.39
N LEU A 46 -10.52 21.86 19.62
CA LEU A 46 -10.32 20.74 20.54
C LEU A 46 -9.32 19.72 19.95
N GLU A 47 -8.49 19.11 20.80
CA GLU A 47 -7.61 17.99 20.41
C GLU A 47 -8.47 16.86 19.82
N HIS A 48 -8.17 16.47 18.58
CA HIS A 48 -8.84 15.35 17.95
C HIS A 48 -7.83 14.45 17.25
N THR A 49 -8.10 13.16 17.38
CA THR A 49 -7.26 12.09 16.85
C THR A 49 -7.82 11.69 15.50
N THR A 50 -7.11 12.00 14.42
CA THR A 50 -7.55 11.62 13.07
C THR A 50 -6.73 10.45 12.56
N VAL A 51 -7.41 9.42 12.05
CA VAL A 51 -6.75 8.33 11.33
C VAL A 51 -6.30 8.87 9.97
N GLU A 52 -5.01 8.76 9.67
CA GLU A 52 -4.50 9.13 8.36
C GLU A 52 -5.16 8.26 7.28
N THR A 53 -5.91 8.93 6.43
CA THR A 53 -6.49 8.37 5.21
C THR A 53 -5.63 8.85 4.04
N PRO A 54 -5.55 8.14 2.89
CA PRO A 54 -4.68 8.55 1.77
C PRO A 54 -4.79 10.01 1.31
N MET A 55 -5.94 10.66 1.57
CA MET A 55 -6.22 12.05 1.24
C MET A 55 -5.70 13.07 2.27
N ASN A 56 -5.39 12.61 3.49
CA ASN A 56 -4.98 13.39 4.68
C ASN A 56 -3.61 12.93 5.23
N MET A 57 -2.80 12.23 4.44
CA MET A 57 -1.47 11.79 4.91
C MET A 57 -0.49 12.96 4.92
N SER A 58 0.42 12.96 5.91
CA SER A 58 1.60 13.84 5.88
C SER A 58 2.41 13.65 4.59
N SER A 59 3.21 14.66 4.20
CA SER A 59 4.03 14.59 2.98
C SER A 59 5.04 13.45 3.01
N GLU A 60 5.62 13.16 4.18
CA GLU A 60 6.57 12.06 4.40
C GLU A 60 5.89 10.70 4.23
N ASN A 61 4.74 10.50 4.87
CA ASN A 61 3.98 9.25 4.76
C ASN A 61 3.44 9.04 3.34
N LYS A 62 3.07 10.12 2.65
CA LYS A 62 2.67 10.08 1.24
C LYS A 62 3.81 9.69 0.32
N ALA A 63 5.02 10.17 0.57
CA ALA A 63 6.21 9.77 -0.18
C ALA A 63 6.53 8.30 0.04
N HIS A 64 6.53 7.84 1.30
CA HIS A 64 6.74 6.43 1.65
C HIS A 64 5.72 5.51 0.98
N PHE A 65 4.43 5.84 1.10
CA PHE A 65 3.35 5.07 0.45
C PHE A 65 3.53 4.96 -1.06
N LYS A 66 3.99 6.04 -1.71
CA LYS A 66 4.18 6.05 -3.16
C LYS A 66 5.36 5.16 -3.58
N VAL A 67 6.47 5.21 -2.84
CA VAL A 67 7.64 4.34 -3.09
C VAL A 67 7.28 2.87 -2.89
N GLU A 68 6.57 2.52 -1.82
CA GLU A 68 6.11 1.13 -1.61
C GLU A 68 5.18 0.68 -2.73
N LYS A 69 4.20 1.50 -3.10
CA LYS A 69 3.29 1.21 -4.22
C LYS A 69 4.06 0.90 -5.51
N GLU A 70 5.05 1.73 -5.84
CA GLU A 70 5.88 1.56 -7.04
C GLU A 70 6.75 0.30 -6.98
N ALA A 71 7.36 0.02 -5.83
CA ALA A 71 8.15 -1.20 -5.63
C ALA A 71 7.31 -2.48 -5.81
N ILE A 72 6.09 -2.50 -5.27
CA ILE A 72 5.17 -3.62 -5.43
C ILE A 72 4.75 -3.76 -6.89
N HIS A 73 4.43 -2.65 -7.54
CA HIS A 73 4.07 -2.66 -8.95
C HIS A 73 5.20 -3.25 -9.79
N LEU A 74 6.44 -2.85 -9.55
CA LEU A 74 7.61 -3.37 -10.24
C LEU A 74 7.81 -4.88 -10.00
N ILE A 75 7.65 -5.36 -8.77
CA ILE A 75 7.74 -6.79 -8.43
C ILE A 75 6.65 -7.59 -9.16
N LEU A 76 5.41 -7.10 -9.16
CA LEU A 76 4.30 -7.77 -9.82
C LEU A 76 4.44 -7.79 -11.35
N THR A 77 4.92 -6.69 -11.93
CA THR A 77 5.22 -6.61 -13.37
C THR A 77 6.34 -7.56 -13.74
N GLY A 78 7.44 -7.61 -12.99
CA GLY A 78 8.54 -8.53 -13.24
C GLY A 78 8.13 -10.01 -13.16
N ILE A 79 7.26 -10.35 -12.19
CA ILE A 79 6.65 -11.69 -12.12
C ILE A 79 5.79 -11.98 -13.34
N GLY A 80 5.00 -10.99 -13.80
CA GLY A 80 4.21 -11.12 -15.02
C GLY A 80 5.08 -11.41 -16.23
N ASP A 81 6.13 -10.62 -16.44
CA ASP A 81 7.07 -10.76 -17.56
C ASP A 81 7.80 -12.11 -17.53
N GLU A 82 8.20 -12.59 -16.35
CA GLU A 82 8.81 -13.92 -16.18
C GLU A 82 7.85 -15.04 -16.65
N ILE A 83 6.57 -14.96 -16.27
CA ILE A 83 5.54 -15.94 -16.66
C ILE A 83 5.30 -15.89 -18.16
N TYR A 84 5.13 -14.70 -18.74
CA TYR A 84 4.89 -14.56 -20.18
C TYR A 84 6.10 -15.01 -21.01
N SER A 85 7.32 -14.69 -20.56
CA SER A 85 8.56 -15.10 -21.24
C SER A 85 8.75 -16.63 -21.22
N THR A 86 8.45 -17.29 -20.11
CA THR A 86 8.54 -18.76 -20.03
C THR A 86 7.49 -19.47 -20.89
N VAL A 87 6.26 -18.94 -20.96
CA VAL A 87 5.21 -19.48 -21.82
C VAL A 87 5.57 -19.32 -23.31
N ASP A 88 6.06 -18.15 -23.71
CA ASP A 88 6.45 -17.84 -25.09
C ASP A 88 7.61 -18.74 -25.58
N ALA A 89 8.64 -18.93 -24.74
CA ALA A 89 9.74 -19.85 -25.03
C ALA A 89 9.26 -21.31 -25.19
N SER A 90 8.22 -21.71 -24.46
CA SER A 90 7.62 -23.05 -24.56
C SER A 90 6.75 -23.24 -25.81
N GLN A 91 6.28 -22.16 -26.43
CA GLN A 91 5.50 -22.19 -27.69
C GLN A 91 6.38 -22.20 -28.94
N THR A 92 7.64 -21.74 -28.81
CA THR A 92 8.58 -21.63 -29.92
C THR A 92 9.48 -22.89 -30.08
N ALA A 93 9.36 -23.85 -29.16
CA ALA A 93 10.07 -25.14 -29.18
C ALA A 93 9.21 -26.25 -29.83
#